data_AF-A0A7K3NTD5-F1
#
_entry.id   AF-A0A7K3NTD5-F1
#
_cell.length_a   1.000
_cell.length_b   1.000
_cell.length_c   1.000
_cell.angle_alpha   90.00
_cell.angle_beta   90.00
_cell.angle_gamma   90.00
#
_symmetry.space_group_name_H-M   'P 1'
#
loop_
_entity.id
_entity.type
_entity.pdbx_description
1 polymer ?
#
loop_
_entity_poly.entity_id
_entity_poly.type
_entity_poly.pdbx_seq_one_letter_code
_entity_poly.pdbx_strand_id
1 'polypeptide(L)'
;MPPGFFPRFPARLAVLAVVFALALLAAPAAGQAQQQAKTAPEAKPEGQAIPDTPKKDTGVDGRRTPVGIEHTDTDVVGTRLAYHLKELLGRSSLMTLTTKDEKKLVLVIHTREEFTGRPAVSSIYSVAWLYSAKDGTLRYFLSGDTGIVDAVTLEQTVEAILVKTDKMAATYGYLFQ
;
A
#
# COMPACT_ATOMS: atom_id res chain seq x y z
N MET A 1 -25.90 -3.12 -71.88
CA MET A 1 -26.37 -4.44 -71.40
C MET A 1 -25.15 -5.37 -71.31
N PRO A 2 -24.95 -6.13 -70.20
CA PRO A 2 -23.95 -7.22 -70.09
C PRO A 2 -24.43 -8.45 -70.91
N PRO A 3 -23.74 -9.63 -71.01
CA PRO A 3 -22.64 -10.24 -70.22
C PRO A 3 -21.47 -10.68 -71.15
N GLY A 4 -20.40 -11.42 -70.79
CA GLY A 4 -20.14 -12.36 -69.71
C GLY A 4 -18.68 -12.86 -69.82
N PHE A 5 -18.07 -13.07 -68.66
CA PHE A 5 -16.70 -13.50 -68.43
C PHE A 5 -16.69 -15.00 -68.14
N PHE A 6 -15.87 -15.78 -68.86
CA PHE A 6 -15.43 -17.10 -68.41
C PHE A 6 -13.97 -17.37 -68.82
N PRO A 7 -13.07 -17.67 -67.86
CA PRO A 7 -11.72 -18.12 -68.14
C PRO A 7 -11.65 -19.66 -68.24
N ARG A 8 -10.75 -20.18 -69.08
CA ARG A 8 -10.29 -21.57 -69.04
C ARG A 8 -8.76 -21.60 -69.02
N PHE A 9 -8.19 -21.89 -67.86
CA PHE A 9 -6.84 -22.46 -67.75
C PHE A 9 -6.90 -23.74 -66.89
N PRO A 10 -6.54 -24.90 -67.46
CA PRO A 10 -6.40 -26.16 -66.74
C PRO A 10 -4.94 -26.38 -66.28
N ALA A 11 -4.73 -27.40 -65.45
CA ALA A 11 -3.43 -28.03 -65.15
C ALA A 11 -2.57 -27.48 -63.99
N ARG A 12 -3.01 -26.49 -63.20
CA ARG A 12 -2.33 -26.15 -61.92
C ARG A 12 -3.03 -26.66 -60.65
N LEU A 13 -4.27 -27.14 -60.77
CA LEU A 13 -5.05 -27.62 -59.61
C LEU A 13 -4.80 -29.08 -59.21
N ALA A 14 -4.29 -29.93 -60.09
CA ALA A 14 -4.11 -31.35 -59.77
C ALA A 14 -2.84 -31.64 -58.94
N VAL A 15 -1.79 -30.82 -59.09
CA VAL A 15 -0.53 -30.99 -58.33
C VAL A 15 -0.63 -30.36 -56.93
N LEU A 16 -1.51 -29.37 -56.73
CA LEU A 16 -1.76 -28.78 -55.41
C LEU A 16 -2.61 -29.69 -54.49
N ALA A 17 -3.42 -30.60 -55.07
CA ALA A 17 -4.31 -31.47 -54.32
C ALA A 17 -3.62 -32.67 -53.64
N VAL A 18 -2.41 -33.07 -54.08
CA VAL A 18 -1.65 -34.17 -53.45
C VAL A 18 -0.76 -33.65 -52.31
N VAL A 19 -0.33 -32.39 -52.34
CA VAL A 19 0.44 -31.78 -51.23
C VAL A 19 -0.47 -31.42 -50.04
N PHE A 20 -1.77 -31.17 -50.27
CA PHE A 20 -2.72 -30.87 -49.19
C PHE A 20 -3.21 -32.11 -48.42
N ALA A 21 -3.05 -33.32 -48.99
CA ALA A 21 -3.48 -34.57 -48.35
C ALA A 21 -2.45 -35.17 -47.36
N LEU A 22 -1.22 -34.63 -47.30
CA LEU A 22 -0.17 -35.06 -46.37
C LEU A 22 0.09 -34.07 -45.22
N ALA A 23 -0.67 -32.96 -45.16
CA ALA A 23 -0.58 -31.94 -44.11
C ALA A 23 -1.71 -32.03 -43.06
N LEU A 24 -2.46 -33.14 -43.03
CA LEU A 24 -3.57 -33.36 -42.09
C LEU A 24 -3.20 -34.27 -40.90
N LEU A 25 -1.91 -34.47 -40.63
CA LEU A 25 -1.43 -35.26 -39.48
C LEU A 25 -0.53 -34.46 -38.52
N ALA A 26 -0.77 -33.15 -38.40
CA ALA A 26 -0.06 -32.30 -37.45
C ALA A 26 -0.96 -31.18 -36.90
N ALA A 27 -2.04 -31.57 -36.22
CA ALA A 27 -2.75 -30.69 -35.30
C ALA A 27 -2.40 -31.11 -33.87
N PRO A 28 -1.65 -30.30 -33.08
CA PRO A 28 -1.72 -30.45 -31.64
C PRO A 28 -3.09 -29.90 -31.22
N ALA A 29 -3.94 -30.80 -30.72
CA ALA A 29 -5.17 -30.44 -30.05
C ALA A 29 -4.88 -29.42 -28.95
N ALA A 30 -5.40 -28.21 -29.11
CA ALA A 30 -5.76 -27.38 -27.97
C ALA A 30 -6.89 -28.11 -27.22
N GLY A 31 -6.59 -28.65 -26.06
CA GLY A 31 -7.58 -29.31 -25.20
C GLY A 31 -6.95 -30.25 -24.19
N GLN A 32 -6.79 -29.74 -22.96
CA GLN A 32 -6.47 -30.48 -21.74
C GLN A 32 -5.02 -30.95 -21.56
N ALA A 33 -4.10 -29.99 -21.56
CA ALA A 33 -2.91 -30.10 -20.71
C ALA A 33 -3.34 -29.90 -19.25
N GLN A 34 -3.51 -31.01 -18.52
CA GLN A 34 -3.59 -31.03 -17.07
C GLN A 34 -2.23 -30.58 -16.53
N GLN A 35 -2.06 -29.26 -16.42
CA GLN A 35 -0.88 -28.66 -15.85
C GLN A 35 -0.96 -28.87 -14.34
N GLN A 36 -0.34 -29.96 -13.90
CA GLN A 36 0.02 -30.21 -12.52
C GLN A 36 0.95 -29.06 -12.11
N ALA A 37 0.35 -28.00 -11.58
CA ALA A 37 1.06 -27.00 -10.83
C ALA A 37 1.73 -27.74 -9.67
N LYS A 38 3.03 -28.00 -9.81
CA LYS A 38 3.90 -28.16 -8.65
C LYS A 38 3.62 -26.97 -7.76
N THR A 39 2.93 -27.22 -6.66
CA THR A 39 3.00 -26.41 -5.46
C THR A 39 4.47 -26.36 -5.06
N ALA A 40 5.21 -25.41 -5.64
CA ALA A 40 6.33 -24.83 -4.93
C ALA A 40 5.73 -24.26 -3.64
N PRO A 41 6.34 -24.52 -2.47
CA PRO A 41 5.90 -23.86 -1.25
C PRO A 41 5.94 -22.37 -1.55
N GLU A 42 4.77 -21.74 -1.56
CA GLU A 42 4.67 -20.31 -1.38
C GLU A 42 5.37 -20.08 -0.05
N ALA A 43 6.63 -19.66 -0.10
CA ALA A 43 7.34 -19.16 1.04
C ALA A 43 6.61 -17.88 1.43
N LYS A 44 5.48 -18.05 2.13
CA LYS A 44 4.93 -17.07 3.03
C LYS A 44 6.14 -16.57 3.79
N PRO A 45 6.53 -15.28 3.69
CA PRO A 45 7.46 -14.77 4.65
C PRO A 45 6.80 -15.06 5.99
N GLU A 46 7.41 -15.97 6.76
CA GLU A 46 7.13 -16.16 8.17
C GLU A 46 7.63 -14.91 8.90
N GLY A 47 7.10 -13.75 8.51
CA GLY A 47 7.02 -12.60 9.36
C GLY A 47 6.14 -13.05 10.49
N GLN A 48 6.75 -13.20 11.67
CA GLN A 48 6.08 -13.42 12.93
C GLN A 48 4.78 -12.62 12.92
N ALA A 49 3.65 -13.33 12.81
CA ALA A 49 2.35 -12.69 12.77
C ALA A 49 2.22 -11.97 14.11
N ILE A 50 2.33 -10.64 14.08
CA ILE A 50 2.04 -9.82 15.23
C ILE A 50 0.58 -10.13 15.56
N PRO A 51 0.30 -10.77 16.72
CA PRO A 51 -1.06 -11.15 17.04
C PRO A 51 -1.91 -9.89 17.12
N ASP A 52 -3.04 -9.89 16.41
CA ASP A 52 -4.02 -8.80 16.33
C ASP A 52 -4.76 -8.57 17.68
N THR A 53 -4.27 -9.21 18.75
CA THR A 53 -4.81 -9.12 20.10
C THR A 53 -3.85 -8.29 20.94
N PRO A 54 -4.24 -7.06 21.33
CA PRO A 54 -3.49 -6.24 22.26
C PRO A 54 -3.15 -7.01 23.54
N LYS A 55 -1.87 -7.26 23.79
CA LYS A 55 -1.42 -7.57 25.16
C LYS A 55 -1.19 -6.26 25.88
N LYS A 56 -1.95 -6.04 26.94
CA LYS A 56 -1.76 -4.90 27.85
C LYS A 56 -0.39 -5.08 28.52
N ASP A 57 0.60 -4.33 28.08
CA ASP A 57 1.92 -4.34 28.71
C ASP A 57 1.83 -3.69 30.10
N THR A 58 2.29 -4.43 31.11
CA THR A 58 2.40 -4.00 32.51
C THR A 58 3.80 -3.46 32.81
N GLY A 59 4.34 -2.61 31.95
CA GLY A 59 5.74 -2.16 32.05
C GLY A 59 5.97 -0.77 31.47
N VAL A 60 5.43 0.24 32.14
CA VAL A 60 5.81 1.65 31.94
C VAL A 60 7.11 1.89 32.72
N ASP A 61 8.25 1.48 32.15
CA ASP A 61 9.55 1.84 32.71
C ASP A 61 10.38 2.57 31.65
N GLY A 62 10.24 3.90 31.63
CA GLY A 62 11.21 4.85 31.07
C GLY A 62 11.53 4.80 29.58
N ARG A 63 10.98 3.85 28.82
CA ARG A 63 11.32 3.65 27.41
C ARG A 63 10.47 4.57 26.53
N ARG A 64 11.08 5.63 26.02
CA ARG A 64 10.44 6.52 25.03
C ARG A 64 10.20 5.72 23.75
N THR A 65 8.97 5.75 23.23
CA THR A 65 8.65 5.04 22.00
C THR A 65 9.27 5.78 20.81
N PRO A 66 10.13 5.15 20.01
CA PRO A 66 10.65 5.74 18.78
C PRO A 66 9.51 5.92 17.76
N VAL A 67 9.29 7.16 17.32
CA VAL A 67 8.26 7.53 16.33
C VAL A 67 8.91 8.19 15.13
N GLY A 68 8.63 7.71 13.92
CA GLY A 68 8.95 8.36 12.66
C GLY A 68 7.69 8.99 12.06
N ILE A 69 7.84 10.11 11.36
CA ILE A 69 6.73 10.73 10.61
C ILE A 69 7.13 10.81 9.15
N GLU A 70 6.35 10.16 8.31
CA GLU A 70 6.40 10.28 6.86
C GLU A 70 5.22 11.15 6.44
N HIS A 71 5.50 12.23 5.73
CA HIS A 71 4.47 13.18 5.33
C HIS A 71 4.50 13.39 3.82
N THR A 72 3.35 13.24 3.18
CA THR A 72 3.13 13.61 1.78
C THR A 72 2.03 14.65 1.71
N ASP A 73 2.44 15.86 1.35
CA ASP A 73 1.59 17.03 1.25
C ASP A 73 1.16 17.32 -0.19
N THR A 74 -0.03 17.88 -0.34
CA THR A 74 -0.37 18.67 -1.54
C THR A 74 -0.97 20.03 -1.21
N ASP A 75 -1.03 20.44 0.05
CA ASP A 75 -1.80 21.60 0.49
C ASP A 75 -1.21 22.29 1.74
N VAL A 76 -1.54 23.57 1.95
CA VAL A 76 -0.96 24.40 3.02
C VAL A 76 -1.46 24.01 4.42
N VAL A 77 -2.71 23.55 4.56
CA VAL A 77 -3.30 23.23 5.87
C VAL A 77 -2.75 21.89 6.37
N GLY A 78 -2.63 20.90 5.49
CA GLY A 78 -1.97 19.62 5.73
C GLY A 78 -0.50 19.78 6.09
N THR A 79 0.21 20.69 5.41
CA THR A 79 1.58 21.04 5.78
C THR A 79 1.66 21.54 7.21
N ARG A 80 0.76 22.45 7.61
CA ARG A 80 0.69 22.92 9.01
C ARG A 80 0.37 21.79 9.97
N LEU A 81 -0.58 20.91 9.64
CA LEU A 81 -0.95 19.76 10.48
C LEU A 81 0.27 18.91 10.85
N ALA A 82 1.08 18.52 9.87
CA ALA A 82 2.24 17.68 10.16
C ALA A 82 3.36 18.43 10.88
N TYR A 83 3.56 19.72 10.63
CA TYR A 83 4.54 20.50 11.40
C TYR A 83 4.13 20.62 12.87
N HIS A 84 2.87 20.94 13.14
CA HIS A 84 2.34 20.98 14.51
C HIS A 84 2.44 19.61 15.19
N LEU A 85 2.17 18.52 14.46
CA LEU A 85 2.30 17.17 15.00
C LEU A 85 3.77 16.81 15.30
N LYS A 86 4.71 17.17 14.42
CA LYS A 86 6.15 17.03 14.67
C LYS A 86 6.59 17.81 15.90
N GLU A 87 6.08 19.03 16.08
CA GLU A 87 6.39 19.85 17.25
C GLU A 87 5.87 19.20 18.54
N LEU A 88 4.59 18.81 18.59
CA LEU A 88 4.02 18.17 19.79
C LEU A 88 4.69 16.83 20.11
N LEU A 89 4.99 16.01 19.10
CA LEU A 89 5.73 14.77 19.30
C LEU A 89 7.15 15.00 19.81
N GLY A 90 7.83 16.05 19.33
CA GLY A 90 9.14 16.45 19.84
C GLY A 90 9.13 16.98 21.27
N ARG A 91 7.99 17.55 21.71
CA ARG A 91 7.77 18.03 23.08
C ARG A 91 7.31 16.93 24.03
N SER A 92 6.79 15.81 23.51
CA SER A 92 6.30 14.70 24.33
C SER A 92 7.44 13.98 25.04
N SER A 93 7.29 13.72 26.34
CA SER A 93 8.24 12.91 27.10
C SER A 93 8.11 11.42 26.86
N LEU A 94 6.99 10.97 26.27
CA LEU A 94 6.63 9.56 26.07
C LEU A 94 7.17 8.99 24.76
N MET A 95 7.50 9.87 23.81
CA MET A 95 7.89 9.50 22.45
C MET A 95 9.22 10.16 22.09
N THR A 96 9.91 9.60 21.11
CA THR A 96 11.14 10.20 20.58
C THR A 96 11.09 10.14 19.06
N LEU A 97 11.18 11.32 18.44
CA LEU A 97 11.28 11.42 16.99
C LEU A 97 12.60 10.81 16.51
N THR A 98 12.52 9.79 15.67
CA THR A 98 13.68 9.12 15.10
C THR A 98 13.54 8.91 13.59
N THR A 99 14.62 9.18 12.87
CA THR A 99 14.75 8.85 11.44
C THR A 99 15.59 7.59 11.25
N LYS A 100 16.18 7.05 12.33
CA LYS A 100 17.02 5.86 12.27
C LYS A 100 16.19 4.63 11.87
N ASP A 101 16.88 3.66 11.28
CA ASP A 101 16.27 2.40 10.92
C ASP A 101 16.32 1.42 12.10
N GLU A 102 15.40 1.65 13.04
CA GLU A 102 15.22 0.86 14.25
C GLU A 102 13.76 0.47 14.40
N LYS A 103 13.45 -0.42 15.35
CA LYS A 103 12.06 -0.76 15.68
C LYS A 103 11.31 0.51 16.06
N LYS A 104 10.39 0.99 15.22
CA LYS A 104 9.72 2.28 15.42
C LYS A 104 8.28 2.27 14.94
N LEU A 105 7.48 3.15 15.55
CA LEU A 105 6.15 3.49 15.08
C LEU A 105 6.30 4.53 13.96
N VAL A 106 5.72 4.30 12.79
CA VAL A 106 5.74 5.22 11.66
C VAL A 106 4.34 5.78 11.48
N LEU A 107 4.18 7.09 11.61
CA LEU A 107 2.98 7.81 11.22
C LEU A 107 3.15 8.26 9.77
N VAL A 108 2.37 7.68 8.87
CA VAL A 108 2.28 8.14 7.49
C VAL A 108 1.07 9.06 7.38
N ILE A 109 1.32 10.30 6.96
CA ILE A 109 0.30 11.33 6.82
C ILE A 109 0.22 11.69 5.34
N HIS A 110 -0.98 11.62 4.79
CA HIS A 110 -1.29 12.06 3.44
C HIS A 110 -2.35 13.15 3.51
N THR A 111 -2.10 14.28 2.87
CA THR A 111 -3.04 15.40 2.85
C THR A 111 -3.35 15.84 1.43
N ARG A 112 -4.59 16.29 1.22
CA ARG A 112 -5.14 16.75 -0.05
C ARG A 112 -6.09 17.91 0.18
N GLU A 113 -6.06 18.90 -0.72
CA GLU A 113 -7.05 19.98 -0.72
C GLU A 113 -8.46 19.41 -0.88
N GLU A 114 -9.39 19.82 -0.01
CA GLU A 114 -10.79 19.41 -0.12
C GLU A 114 -11.48 20.13 -1.29
N PHE A 115 -11.23 21.43 -1.43
CA PHE A 115 -11.85 22.28 -2.44
C PHE A 115 -10.83 22.81 -3.44
N THR A 116 -10.72 22.13 -4.58
CA THR A 116 -9.91 22.60 -5.71
C THR A 116 -10.45 23.95 -6.21
N GLY A 117 -9.72 25.03 -5.94
CA GLY A 117 -10.12 26.42 -6.26
C GLY A 117 -10.37 27.32 -5.04
N ARG A 118 -10.39 26.78 -3.82
CA ARG A 118 -10.30 27.56 -2.58
C ARG A 118 -9.19 26.99 -1.68
N PRO A 119 -7.91 27.25 -2.02
CA PRO A 119 -6.81 26.76 -1.22
C PRO A 119 -6.87 27.33 0.20
N ALA A 120 -6.36 26.55 1.16
CA ALA A 120 -6.27 26.89 2.58
C ALA A 120 -7.59 27.05 3.37
N VAL A 121 -8.74 26.62 2.83
CA VAL A 121 -9.99 26.54 3.60
C VAL A 121 -9.99 25.29 4.48
N SER A 122 -9.81 24.13 3.85
CA SER A 122 -9.81 22.83 4.51
C SER A 122 -9.02 21.81 3.69
N SER A 123 -8.49 20.83 4.40
CA SER A 123 -7.75 19.71 3.84
C SER A 123 -8.35 18.41 4.33
N ILE A 124 -8.47 17.46 3.42
CA ILE A 124 -8.68 16.06 3.79
C ILE A 124 -7.32 15.51 4.19
N TYR A 125 -7.27 14.76 5.29
CA TYR A 125 -6.07 14.07 5.73
C TYR A 125 -6.36 12.59 5.97
N SER A 126 -5.35 11.76 5.73
CA SER A 126 -5.33 10.35 6.10
C SER A 126 -4.07 10.08 6.90
N VAL A 127 -4.21 9.45 8.07
CA VAL A 127 -3.11 9.03 8.93
C VAL A 127 -3.11 7.51 9.01
N ALA A 128 -1.98 6.88 8.71
CA ALA A 128 -1.75 5.47 8.95
C ALA A 128 -0.66 5.30 10.01
N TRP A 129 -0.94 4.49 11.02
CA TRP A 129 0.05 4.03 11.98
C TRP A 129 0.60 2.70 11.50
N LEU A 130 1.91 2.64 11.30
CA LEU A 130 2.63 1.43 10.95
C LEU A 130 3.70 1.11 11.99
N TYR A 131 4.03 -0.16 12.13
CA TYR A 131 5.20 -0.61 12.87
C TYR A 131 6.29 -1.05 11.89
N SER A 132 7.50 -0.52 12.01
CA SER A 132 8.66 -0.95 11.22
C SER A 132 9.55 -1.86 12.07
N ALA A 133 9.68 -3.12 11.66
CA ALA A 133 10.43 -4.14 12.39
C ALA A 133 11.89 -4.23 11.91
N LYS A 134 12.67 -3.15 12.07
CA LYS A 134 14.09 -3.04 11.66
C LYS A 134 14.33 -3.17 10.14
N ASP A 135 15.32 -2.44 9.63
CA ASP A 135 15.73 -2.38 8.21
C ASP A 135 14.65 -1.90 7.23
N GLY A 136 13.61 -1.21 7.70
CA GLY A 136 12.56 -0.55 6.89
C GLY A 136 11.72 -1.45 5.96
N THR A 137 12.12 -2.71 5.80
CA THR A 137 11.67 -3.66 4.76
C THR A 137 10.31 -4.26 5.12
N LEU A 138 10.05 -4.44 6.42
CA LEU A 138 8.79 -4.95 6.94
C LEU A 138 8.08 -3.84 7.72
N ARG A 139 7.01 -3.32 7.11
CA ARG A 139 6.09 -2.36 7.74
C ARG A 139 4.75 -3.06 7.93
N TYR A 140 4.28 -3.08 9.17
CA TYR A 140 2.99 -3.65 9.55
C TYR A 140 1.99 -2.52 9.76
N PHE A 141 0.88 -2.55 9.03
CA PHE A 141 -0.22 -1.62 9.27
C PHE A 141 -0.87 -1.96 10.62
N LEU A 142 -0.99 -0.96 11.49
CA LEU A 142 -1.62 -1.10 12.80
C LEU A 142 -3.04 -0.52 12.77
N SER A 143 -3.16 0.71 12.29
CA SER A 143 -4.43 1.43 12.25
C SER A 143 -4.40 2.54 11.21
N GLY A 144 -5.57 3.03 10.84
CA GLY A 144 -5.75 4.12 9.90
C GLY A 144 -6.89 5.01 10.34
N ASP A 145 -6.74 6.30 10.12
CA ASP A 145 -7.74 7.33 10.39
C ASP A 145 -7.80 8.29 9.22
N THR A 146 -8.95 8.89 9.00
CA THR A 146 -9.14 9.86 7.91
C THR A 146 -10.17 10.87 8.35
N GLY A 147 -9.90 12.13 8.04
CA GLY A 147 -10.75 13.22 8.45
C GLY A 147 -10.53 14.45 7.60
N ILE A 148 -11.19 15.51 8.00
CA ILE A 148 -11.07 16.84 7.42
C ILE A 148 -10.49 17.73 8.51
N VAL A 149 -9.56 18.59 8.14
CA VAL A 149 -8.98 19.59 9.01
C VAL A 149 -9.09 20.96 8.35
N ASP A 150 -9.51 21.94 9.12
CA ASP A 150 -9.51 23.34 8.72
C ASP A 150 -8.50 24.13 9.57
N ALA A 151 -8.33 25.42 9.28
CA ALA A 151 -7.41 26.27 10.02
C ALA A 151 -7.83 26.50 11.50
N VAL A 152 -9.08 26.22 11.86
CA VAL A 152 -9.66 26.51 13.19
C VAL A 152 -9.57 25.29 14.11
N THR A 153 -9.76 24.10 13.56
CA THR A 153 -9.77 22.80 14.23
C THR A 153 -8.43 22.08 14.16
N LEU A 154 -7.42 22.73 13.58
CA LEU A 154 -6.06 22.18 13.40
C LEU A 154 -5.50 21.63 14.72
N GLU A 155 -5.46 22.46 15.76
CA GLU A 155 -4.85 22.07 17.05
C GLU A 155 -5.58 20.89 17.69
N GLN A 156 -6.92 20.91 17.70
CA GLN A 156 -7.75 19.81 18.21
C GLN A 156 -7.50 18.50 17.45
N THR A 157 -7.34 18.60 16.13
CA THR A 157 -7.06 17.43 15.28
C THR A 157 -5.67 16.86 15.57
N VAL A 158 -4.66 17.72 15.73
CA VAL A 158 -3.30 17.29 16.09
C VAL A 158 -3.30 16.61 17.45
N GLU A 159 -3.97 17.18 18.46
CA GLU A 159 -4.09 16.58 19.79
C GLU A 159 -4.80 15.22 19.73
N ALA A 160 -5.88 15.10 18.96
CA ALA A 160 -6.58 13.83 18.78
C ALA A 160 -5.69 12.74 18.15
N ILE A 161 -4.91 13.11 17.13
CA ILE A 161 -3.93 12.21 16.49
C ILE A 161 -2.86 11.79 17.51
N LEU A 162 -2.37 12.73 18.34
CA LEU A 162 -1.37 12.45 19.36
C LEU A 162 -1.90 11.47 20.42
N VAL A 163 -3.11 11.70 20.93
CA VAL A 163 -3.77 10.79 21.90
C VAL A 163 -3.95 9.39 21.32
N LYS A 164 -4.37 9.28 20.05
CA LYS A 164 -4.45 7.99 19.36
C LYS A 164 -3.08 7.34 19.24
N THR A 165 -2.06 8.11 18.91
CA THR A 165 -0.67 7.63 18.80
C THR A 165 -0.16 7.10 20.13
N ASP A 166 -0.46 7.77 21.24
CA ASP A 166 -0.10 7.30 22.59
C ASP A 166 -0.78 5.99 22.93
N LYS A 167 -2.08 5.88 22.61
CA LYS A 167 -2.81 4.62 22.74
C LYS A 167 -2.19 3.51 21.90
N MET A 168 -1.75 3.79 20.67
CA MET A 168 -1.06 2.81 19.82
C MET A 168 0.28 2.39 20.46
N ALA A 169 1.09 3.35 20.92
CA ALA A 169 2.35 3.08 21.60
C ALA A 169 2.16 2.18 22.84
N ALA A 170 1.13 2.43 23.65
CA ALA A 170 0.80 1.61 24.81
C ALA A 170 0.28 0.21 24.44
N THR A 171 -0.55 0.12 23.39
CA THR A 171 -1.15 -1.14 22.91
C THR A 171 -0.11 -2.06 22.30
N TYR A 172 0.82 -1.49 21.53
CA TYR A 172 1.86 -2.19 20.80
C TYR A 172 3.24 -2.08 21.48
N GLY A 173 3.28 -1.69 22.76
CA GLY A 173 4.51 -1.53 23.56
C GLY A 173 5.43 -2.74 23.47
N TYR A 174 4.83 -3.94 23.45
CA TYR A 174 5.51 -5.23 23.35
C TYR A 174 6.32 -5.40 22.05
N LEU A 175 6.00 -4.68 20.99
CA LEU A 175 6.76 -4.73 19.73
C LEU A 175 8.14 -4.07 19.86
N PHE A 176 8.29 -3.15 20.82
CA PHE A 176 9.52 -2.38 21.06
C PHE A 176 10.46 -3.03 22.09
N GLN A 177 10.06 -4.16 22.68
CA GLN A 177 10.90 -4.97 23.59
C GLN A 177 12.00 -5.73 22.85
#